data_AF-A0A5C5Q7B7-F1
#
_entry.id   AF-A0A5C5Q7B7-F1
#
_cell.length_a   1.000
_cell.length_b   1.000
_cell.length_c   1.000
_cell.angle_alpha   90.00
_cell.angle_beta   90.00
_cell.angle_gamma   90.00
#
_symmetry.space_group_name_H-M   'P 1'
#
loop_
_entity.id
_entity.type
_entity.pdbx_description
1 polymer ?
#
loop_
_entity_poly.entity_id
_entity_poly.type
_entity_poly.pdbx_seq_one_letter_code
_entity_poly.pdbx_strand_id
1 'polypeptide(L)' 'MTRAEFEDKEGIAIAAMLGLIANQTPLSPDEVAVTAFDYAEALVAERKKRLGEKPPYDC' A
#
# COMPACT_ATOMS: atom_id res chain seq x y z
N MET A 1 9.78 -11.04 4.73
CA MET A 1 8.59 -10.23 5.04
C MET A 1 8.03 -10.72 6.36
N THR A 2 8.04 -9.90 7.39
CA THR A 2 7.43 -10.21 8.68
C THR A 2 5.91 -10.02 8.58
N ARG A 3 5.14 -10.61 9.50
CA ARG A 3 3.68 -10.43 9.53
C ARG A 3 3.26 -8.95 9.59
N ALA A 4 4.01 -8.14 10.33
CA ALA A 4 3.79 -6.70 10.41
C ALA A 4 4.03 -5.98 9.06
N GLU A 5 5.01 -6.43 8.27
CA GLU A 5 5.26 -5.89 6.92
C GLU A 5 4.17 -6.31 5.92
N PHE A 6 3.55 -7.48 6.11
CA PHE A 6 2.40 -7.92 5.33
C PHE A 6 1.17 -7.06 5.63
N GLU A 7 0.82 -6.90 6.91
CA GLU A 7 -0.32 -6.12 7.37
C GLU A 7 -0.19 -4.62 7.00
N ASP A 8 1.02 -4.05 7.08
CA ASP A 8 1.29 -2.68 6.60
C ASP A 8 1.07 -2.55 5.08
N LYS A 9 1.55 -3.53 4.28
CA LYS A 9 1.36 -3.53 2.82
C LYS A 9 -0.12 -3.64 2.45
N GLU A 10 -0.85 -4.52 3.13
CA GLU A 10 -2.29 -4.72 2.93
C GLU A 10 -3.08 -3.45 3.26
N GLY A 11 -2.76 -2.78 4.38
CA GLY A 11 -3.40 -1.52 4.75
C GLY A 11 -3.17 -0.39 3.73
N ILE A 12 -1.96 -0.28 3.19
CA ILE A 12 -1.63 0.71 2.16
C ILE A 12 -2.35 0.38 0.84
N ALA A 13 -2.41 -0.90 0.45
CA ALA A 13 -3.11 -1.33 -0.75
C ALA A 13 -4.61 -1.02 -0.68
N ILE A 14 -5.25 -1.26 0.47
CA ILE A 14 -6.66 -0.91 0.68
C ILE A 14 -6.87 0.60 0.55
N ALA A 15 -5.98 1.43 1.12
CA ALA A 15 -6.07 2.89 1.01
C ALA A 15 -5.91 3.37 -0.44
N ALA A 16 -4.99 2.79 -1.21
CA ALA A 16 -4.79 3.10 -2.63
C ALA A 16 -6.01 2.68 -3.46
N MET A 17 -6.57 1.50 -3.22
CA MET A 17 -7.79 1.00 -3.86
C MET A 17 -8.97 1.96 -3.67
N LEU A 18 -9.19 2.45 -2.43
CA LEU A 18 -10.24 3.42 -2.14
C LEU A 18 -10.05 4.73 -2.90
N GLY A 19 -8.81 5.22 -3.02
CA GLY A 19 -8.48 6.40 -3.81
C GLY A 19 -8.74 6.22 -5.31
N LEU A 20 -8.44 5.05 -5.87
CA LEU A 20 -8.70 4.72 -7.27
C LEU A 20 -10.20 4.62 -7.58
N ILE A 21 -10.97 3.96 -6.70
CA ILE A 21 -12.44 3.87 -6.84
C ILE A 21 -13.07 5.27 -6.76
N ALA A 22 -12.57 6.14 -5.88
CA ALA A 22 -13.07 7.51 -5.75
C ALA A 22 -12.79 8.37 -7.00
N ASN A 23 -11.79 8.03 -7.82
CA ASN A 23 -11.34 8.84 -8.95
C ASN A 23 -12.19 8.67 -10.24
N GLN A 24 -13.41 8.11 -10.15
CA GLN A 24 -14.43 8.00 -11.22
C GLN A 24 -13.96 7.44 -12.59
N THR A 25 -12.77 6.86 -12.67
CA THR A 25 -12.25 6.28 -13.91
C THR A 25 -12.80 4.85 -13.99
N PRO A 26 -13.49 4.48 -15.09
CA PRO A 26 -14.05 3.14 -15.22
C PRO A 26 -12.90 2.14 -15.42
N LEU A 27 -12.42 1.59 -14.31
CA LEU A 27 -11.51 0.46 -14.25
C LEU A 27 -12.32 -0.78 -13.86
N SER A 28 -12.00 -1.92 -14.45
CA SER A 28 -12.52 -3.20 -13.99
C SER A 28 -11.97 -3.51 -12.57
N PRO A 29 -12.67 -4.31 -11.76
CA PRO A 29 -12.21 -4.68 -10.42
C PRO A 29 -10.78 -5.26 -10.39
N ASP A 30 -10.41 -6.04 -11.41
CA ASP A 30 -9.08 -6.62 -11.53
C ASP A 30 -7.99 -5.55 -11.76
N GLU A 31 -8.26 -4.56 -12.62
CA GLU A 31 -7.35 -3.43 -12.85
C GLU A 31 -7.19 -2.57 -11.60
N VAL A 32 -8.26 -2.36 -10.83
CA VAL A 32 -8.20 -1.65 -9.54
C VAL A 32 -7.31 -2.40 -8.55
N ALA A 33 -7.46 -3.72 -8.44
CA ALA A 33 -6.67 -4.52 -7.51
C ALA A 33 -5.17 -4.47 -7.86
N VAL A 34 -4.81 -4.72 -9.12
CA VAL A 34 -3.41 -4.65 -9.58
C VAL A 34 -2.81 -3.28 -9.31
N THR A 35 -3.51 -2.22 -9.72
CA THR A 35 -3.03 -0.84 -9.54
C THR A 35 -2.88 -0.49 -8.06
N ALA A 36 -3.78 -0.94 -7.20
CA ALA A 36 -3.70 -0.71 -5.76
C ALA A 36 -2.46 -1.34 -5.12
N PHE A 37 -2.12 -2.58 -5.52
CA PHE A 37 -0.89 -3.23 -5.06
C PHE A 37 0.37 -2.53 -5.58
N ASP A 38 0.38 -2.10 -6.85
CA ASP A 38 1.52 -1.35 -7.42
C ASP A 38 1.78 -0.05 -6.63
N TYR A 39 0.72 0.70 -6.29
CA TYR A 39 0.83 1.88 -5.43
C TYR A 39 1.35 1.54 -4.04
N ALA A 40 0.89 0.43 -3.45
CA ALA A 40 1.35 0.00 -2.13
C ALA A 40 2.84 -0.34 -2.13
N GLU A 41 3.32 -1.04 -3.15
CA GLU A 41 4.73 -1.36 -3.32
C GLU A 41 5.58 -0.11 -3.51
N ALA A 42 5.15 0.81 -4.37
CA ALA A 42 5.82 2.08 -4.59
C ALA A 42 5.92 2.91 -3.30
N LEU A 43 4.84 2.96 -2.51
CA LEU A 43 4.80 3.72 -1.26
C LEU A 43 5.67 3.07 -0.18
N VAL A 44 5.71 1.75 -0.08
CA VAL A 44 6.60 1.04 0.84
C VAL A 44 8.07 1.28 0.48
N ALA A 45 8.42 1.24 -0.80
CA ALA A 45 9.78 1.53 -1.27
C ALA A 45 10.20 2.96 -0.92
N GLU A 46 9.33 3.94 -1.15
CA GLU A 46 9.60 5.33 -0.84
C GLU A 46 9.67 5.58 0.68
N ARG A 47 8.80 4.93 1.47
CA ARG A 47 8.83 4.97 2.93
C ARG A 47 10.17 4.47 3.47
N LYS A 48 10.66 3.34 2.97
CA LYS A 48 11.97 2.80 3.35
C LYS A 48 13.11 3.74 2.99
N LYS A 49 13.06 4.36 1.81
CA LYS A 49 14.06 5.33 1.35
C LYS A 49 14.11 6.60 2.21
N ARG A 50 12.96 7.12 2.64
CA ARG A 50 12.87 8.40 3.36
C ARG A 50 12.93 8.26 4.88
N LEU A 51 12.26 7.26 5.43
CA LEU A 51 12.08 7.10 6.88
C LEU A 51 12.99 6.01 7.47
N GLY A 52 13.64 5.20 6.62
CA GLY A 52 14.42 4.05 7.07
C GLY A 52 13.53 2.88 7.51
N GLU A 53 14.01 2.08 8.45
CA GLU A 53 13.23 0.97 9.00
C GLU A 53 12.23 1.46 10.03
N LYS A 54 11.05 0.81 10.08
CA LYS A 54 10.03 1.11 11.09
C LYS A 54 10.63 0.81 12.47
N PRO A 55 10.63 1.77 13.42
CA PRO A 55 11.12 1.51 14.77
C PRO A 55 10.37 0.33 15.39
N PRO A 56 11.03 -0.49 16.23
CA PRO A 56 10.32 -1.50 17.02
C PRO A 56 9.26 -0.81 17.90
N TYR A 57 8.19 -1.54 18.22
CA TYR A 57 7.23 -1.05 19.21
C TYR A 57 7.94 -0.85 20.55
N ASP A 58 7.87 0.38 21.10
CA ASP A 58 8.17 0.61 22.51
C ASP A 58 7.04 -0.01 23.33
N CYS A 59 7.40 -1.02 24.12
CA CYS A 59 6.51 -1.73 25.02
C CYS A 59 6.23 -0.94 26.30
#